data_AF-A0A7S1URP8-F1
#
_entry.id   AF-A0A7S1URP8-F1
#
_cell.length_a   1.000
_cell.length_b   1.000
_cell.length_c   1.000
_cell.angle_alpha   90.00
_cell.angle_beta   90.00
_cell.angle_gamma   90.00
#
_symmetry.space_group_name_H-M   'P 1'
#
loop_
_entity.id
_entity.type
_entity.pdbx_description
1 polymer ?
#
loop_
_entity_poly.entity_id
_entity_poly.type
_entity_poly.pdbx_seq_one_letter_code
_entity_poly.pdbx_strand_id
1 'polypeptide(L)'
;FPFEPPPIDVAEMCYNDKSATNPLKPMDITVLGRVSGVRRMARRLVFCDLAPPDYVGEGTKQDQYDLPWRSGEDGRDMAVQLIAGKTLCKALGDVHGPAALKKFKPGQLLLVKGRTNVGNRDSLGSWIQKRSFDIVVQSFSILEHGGALLASKSKQERESPSLMIKKQKATKQMQSSSELRRLQLAASLPEMGVGVDFLSLTDVFSQSMDPVTLVDSIDGVKEFREQLEAAKEAVENIDEAGASETGLNRTIMTGIDCEWKPSFMMPTPFEPQPVLVMQVSFQPLERVFILDLQVMLRSLLPPDEPMNELELGFSESMEVLLDSSKFLKVGFQLLADLRRLAGSYPHIPGFRQVNGVVEMAGIARKSLQLAKIRNSKQISTSLARLTEFLVEKPMTKEQQVSDWSCRPLSPEQLEYAAIDAAIAPLLLEKSL
;
A
#
# COMPACT_ATOMS: atom_id res chain seq x y z
N PHE A 1 -4.59 -14.27 -14.07
CA PHE A 1 -5.21 -13.24 -13.20
C PHE A 1 -4.91 -13.61 -11.75
N PRO A 2 -4.58 -12.67 -10.84
CA PRO A 2 -4.11 -13.01 -9.49
C PRO A 2 -5.19 -13.54 -8.54
N PHE A 3 -6.43 -13.71 -9.01
CA PHE A 3 -7.53 -14.31 -8.25
C PHE A 3 -8.18 -15.42 -9.07
N GLU A 4 -8.61 -16.48 -8.40
CA GLU A 4 -9.35 -17.55 -9.04
C GLU A 4 -10.80 -17.09 -9.32
N PRO A 5 -11.28 -17.19 -10.57
CA PRO A 5 -12.70 -17.02 -10.87
C PRO A 5 -13.50 -18.19 -10.27
N PRO A 6 -14.84 -18.07 -10.14
CA PRO A 6 -15.65 -19.16 -9.64
C PRO A 6 -15.55 -20.38 -10.57
N PRO A 7 -15.54 -21.62 -10.01
CA PRO A 7 -15.62 -22.84 -10.80
C PRO A 7 -16.80 -22.80 -11.78
N ILE A 8 -16.55 -23.23 -13.02
CA ILE A 8 -17.55 -23.11 -14.11
C ILE A 8 -18.82 -23.90 -13.78
N ASP A 9 -18.69 -25.10 -13.24
CA ASP A 9 -19.80 -25.97 -12.83
C ASP A 9 -20.69 -25.31 -11.75
N VAL A 10 -20.09 -24.68 -10.75
CA VAL A 10 -20.81 -23.94 -9.70
C VAL A 10 -21.46 -22.69 -10.29
N ALA A 11 -20.79 -21.98 -11.19
CA ALA A 11 -21.36 -20.82 -11.87
C ALA A 11 -22.56 -21.21 -12.75
N GLU A 12 -22.48 -22.31 -13.50
CA GLU A 12 -23.56 -22.86 -14.33
C GLU A 12 -24.76 -23.28 -13.49
N MET A 13 -24.53 -23.97 -12.37
CA MET A 13 -25.58 -24.31 -11.41
C MET A 13 -26.33 -23.05 -10.95
N CYS A 14 -25.61 -22.02 -10.51
CA CYS A 14 -26.19 -20.75 -10.05
C CYS A 14 -26.86 -19.95 -11.18
N TYR A 15 -26.36 -20.05 -12.40
CA TYR A 15 -26.92 -19.37 -13.56
C TYR A 15 -28.25 -20.01 -13.98
N ASN A 16 -28.30 -21.34 -14.06
CA ASN A 16 -29.44 -22.10 -14.57
C ASN A 16 -30.58 -22.27 -13.54
N ASP A 17 -30.26 -22.50 -12.27
CA ASP A 17 -31.28 -22.71 -11.24
C ASP A 17 -31.59 -21.42 -10.48
N LYS A 18 -32.82 -20.89 -10.65
CA LYS A 18 -33.27 -19.66 -9.97
C LYS A 18 -33.68 -19.84 -8.52
N SER A 19 -33.92 -21.07 -8.11
CA SER A 19 -34.34 -21.43 -6.76
C SER A 19 -33.18 -21.87 -5.87
N ALA A 20 -32.06 -22.28 -6.45
CA ALA A 20 -30.86 -22.66 -5.73
C ALA A 20 -30.24 -21.49 -4.95
N THR A 21 -29.77 -21.79 -3.74
CA THR A 21 -28.99 -20.83 -2.94
C THR A 21 -27.61 -20.68 -3.59
N ASN A 22 -27.24 -19.48 -4.00
CA ASN A 22 -25.91 -19.22 -4.58
C ASN A 22 -24.83 -19.37 -3.49
N PRO A 23 -23.96 -20.39 -3.54
CA PRO A 23 -22.92 -20.60 -2.54
C PRO A 23 -21.72 -19.65 -2.76
N LEU A 24 -21.64 -18.98 -3.92
CA LEU A 24 -20.55 -18.08 -4.25
C LEU A 24 -20.67 -16.78 -3.46
N LYS A 25 -19.61 -16.46 -2.70
CA LYS A 25 -19.54 -15.23 -1.92
C LYS A 25 -18.72 -14.18 -2.69
N PRO A 26 -19.25 -12.95 -2.85
CA PRO A 26 -18.46 -11.83 -3.35
C PRO A 26 -17.19 -11.61 -2.52
N MET A 27 -16.03 -11.57 -3.18
CA MET A 27 -14.72 -11.39 -2.54
C MET A 27 -14.18 -10.00 -2.84
N ASP A 28 -13.69 -9.30 -1.82
CA ASP A 28 -12.98 -8.03 -2.00
C ASP A 28 -11.60 -8.29 -2.59
N ILE A 29 -11.24 -7.53 -3.63
CA ILE A 29 -9.99 -7.70 -4.38
C ILE A 29 -9.33 -6.34 -4.63
N THR A 30 -8.00 -6.37 -4.65
CA THR A 30 -7.17 -5.25 -5.11
C THR A 30 -6.35 -5.75 -6.29
N VAL A 31 -6.48 -5.10 -7.44
CA VAL A 31 -5.84 -5.54 -8.67
C VAL A 31 -5.21 -4.37 -9.42
N LEU A 32 -4.03 -4.61 -9.96
CA LEU A 32 -3.34 -3.73 -10.89
C LEU A 32 -3.61 -4.20 -12.31
N GLY A 33 -3.94 -3.29 -13.22
CA GLY A 33 -4.07 -3.64 -14.63
C GLY A 33 -4.20 -2.44 -15.54
N ARG A 34 -3.96 -2.66 -16.83
CA ARG A 34 -4.03 -1.62 -17.86
C ARG A 34 -5.41 -1.62 -18.50
N VAL A 35 -5.98 -0.43 -18.68
CA VAL A 35 -7.27 -0.27 -19.36
C VAL A 35 -7.08 -0.51 -20.85
N SER A 36 -7.62 -1.60 -21.39
CA SER A 36 -7.62 -1.84 -22.84
C SER A 36 -8.84 -1.21 -23.51
N GLY A 37 -10.01 -1.25 -22.87
CA GLY A 37 -11.27 -0.76 -23.43
C GLY A 37 -12.14 -0.01 -22.41
N VAL A 38 -12.92 0.98 -22.87
CA VAL A 38 -13.89 1.70 -22.03
C VAL A 38 -15.22 1.85 -22.76
N ARG A 39 -16.30 1.31 -22.17
CA ARG A 39 -17.67 1.39 -22.67
C ARG A 39 -18.55 2.16 -21.69
N ARG A 40 -19.13 3.28 -22.12
CA ARG A 40 -20.05 4.08 -21.32
C ARG A 40 -21.48 3.58 -21.53
N MET A 41 -21.98 2.79 -20.58
CA MET A 41 -23.29 2.14 -20.68
C MET A 41 -24.44 3.07 -20.28
N ALA A 42 -24.19 3.96 -19.32
CA ALA A 42 -25.12 5.01 -18.89
C ALA A 42 -24.38 6.19 -18.25
N ARG A 43 -25.10 7.28 -17.96
CA ARG A 43 -24.53 8.47 -17.27
C ARG A 43 -23.78 8.12 -15.96
N ARG A 44 -24.23 7.08 -15.27
CA ARG A 44 -23.67 6.61 -13.99
C ARG A 44 -23.18 5.15 -14.06
N LEU A 45 -22.82 4.66 -15.24
CA LEU A 45 -22.32 3.29 -15.43
C LEU A 45 -21.28 3.22 -16.56
N VAL A 46 -20.08 2.76 -16.22
CA VAL A 46 -18.98 2.54 -17.14
C VAL A 46 -18.47 1.12 -16.98
N PHE A 47 -18.34 0.41 -18.09
CA PHE A 47 -17.62 -0.86 -18.17
C PHE A 47 -16.23 -0.59 -18.72
N CYS A 48 -15.23 -1.25 -18.17
CA CYS A 48 -13.84 -1.04 -18.53
C CYS A 48 -13.15 -2.41 -18.59
N ASP A 49 -12.54 -2.72 -19.74
CA ASP A 49 -11.77 -3.95 -19.90
C ASP A 49 -10.40 -3.73 -19.28
N LEU A 50 -10.00 -4.65 -18.41
CA LEU A 50 -8.74 -4.60 -17.69
C LEU A 50 -7.85 -5.72 -18.23
N ALA A 51 -6.65 -5.36 -18.65
CA ALA A 51 -5.62 -6.27 -19.12
C ALA A 51 -4.42 -6.29 -18.13
N PRO A 52 -3.48 -7.24 -18.27
CA PRO A 52 -2.24 -7.23 -17.50
C PRO A 52 -1.51 -5.87 -17.56
N PRO A 53 -0.73 -5.49 -16.52
CA PRO A 53 -0.01 -4.21 -16.49
C PRO A 53 0.91 -3.95 -17.69
N ASP A 54 1.52 -5.01 -18.19
CA ASP A 54 2.42 -5.09 -19.33
C ASP A 54 1.70 -5.31 -20.66
N TYR A 55 0.36 -5.36 -20.67
CA TYR A 55 -0.42 -5.56 -21.89
C TYR A 55 -0.23 -4.42 -22.88
N VAL A 56 0.27 -4.74 -24.07
CA VAL A 56 0.41 -3.81 -25.19
C VAL A 56 -0.54 -4.27 -26.29
N GLY A 57 -1.74 -3.70 -26.31
CA GLY A 57 -2.71 -3.91 -27.39
C GLY A 57 -2.27 -3.25 -28.70
N GLU A 58 -3.00 -3.51 -29.79
CA GLU A 58 -2.77 -2.87 -31.09
C GLU A 58 -3.32 -1.44 -31.15
N GLY A 59 -4.03 -1.01 -30.11
CA GLY A 59 -4.70 0.28 -30.02
C GLY A 59 -5.98 0.34 -30.87
N THR A 60 -6.52 -0.82 -31.27
CA THR A 60 -7.68 -0.91 -32.15
C THR A 60 -8.95 -1.24 -31.36
N LYS A 61 -10.12 -1.21 -32.04
CA LYS A 61 -11.35 -1.76 -31.45
C LYS A 61 -11.30 -3.28 -31.30
N GLN A 62 -10.35 -3.96 -31.95
CA GLN A 62 -10.18 -5.41 -31.82
C GLN A 62 -9.75 -5.77 -30.38
N ASP A 63 -8.96 -4.90 -29.75
CA ASP A 63 -8.38 -5.10 -28.42
C ASP A 63 -9.42 -5.33 -27.29
N GLN A 64 -10.68 -4.95 -27.53
CA GLN A 64 -11.78 -5.15 -26.59
C GLN A 64 -12.29 -6.60 -26.53
N TYR A 65 -11.89 -7.44 -27.49
CA TYR A 65 -12.26 -8.85 -27.57
C TYR A 65 -11.16 -9.78 -27.06
N ASP A 66 -10.01 -9.21 -26.69
CA ASP A 66 -8.89 -9.99 -26.18
C ASP A 66 -9.23 -10.61 -24.83
N LEU A 67 -8.67 -11.79 -24.58
CA LEU A 67 -8.74 -12.52 -23.33
C LEU A 67 -7.34 -12.55 -22.68
N PRO A 68 -6.75 -11.39 -22.32
CA PRO A 68 -5.32 -11.27 -22.07
C PRO A 68 -4.88 -11.88 -20.73
N TRP A 69 -5.79 -12.43 -19.94
CA TRP A 69 -5.49 -13.06 -18.67
C TRP A 69 -5.61 -14.57 -18.75
N ARG A 70 -4.77 -15.28 -18.01
CA ARG A 70 -4.96 -16.72 -17.79
C ARG A 70 -5.75 -16.99 -16.52
N SER A 71 -6.78 -17.85 -16.59
CA SER A 71 -7.58 -18.26 -15.44
C SER A 71 -6.78 -19.16 -14.50
N GLY A 72 -6.89 -18.92 -13.19
CA GLY A 72 -6.34 -19.82 -12.18
C GLY A 72 -7.16 -21.10 -11.98
N GLU A 73 -8.41 -21.13 -12.46
CA GLU A 73 -9.33 -22.25 -12.26
C GLU A 73 -9.11 -23.39 -13.28
N ASP A 74 -9.02 -23.07 -14.57
CA ASP A 74 -8.86 -24.04 -15.66
C ASP A 74 -7.63 -23.79 -16.55
N GLY A 75 -6.83 -22.77 -16.24
CA GLY A 75 -5.63 -22.43 -17.00
C GLY A 75 -5.90 -21.87 -18.41
N ARG A 76 -7.15 -21.56 -18.76
CA ARG A 76 -7.53 -21.02 -20.09
C ARG A 76 -7.65 -19.50 -20.07
N ASP A 77 -7.55 -18.90 -21.25
CA ASP A 77 -7.61 -17.44 -21.44
C ASP A 77 -8.96 -16.87 -21.00
N MET A 78 -8.96 -15.69 -20.40
CA MET A 78 -10.13 -14.99 -19.89
C MET A 78 -9.96 -13.47 -19.98
N ALA A 79 -11.08 -12.77 -19.98
CA ALA A 79 -11.14 -11.32 -19.85
C ALA A 79 -11.48 -10.93 -18.41
N VAL A 80 -11.10 -9.71 -18.04
CA VAL A 80 -11.50 -9.10 -16.78
C VAL A 80 -12.18 -7.79 -17.07
N GLN A 81 -13.40 -7.62 -16.57
CA GLN A 81 -14.18 -6.42 -16.79
C GLN A 81 -14.47 -5.72 -15.46
N LEU A 82 -14.14 -4.43 -15.40
CA LEU A 82 -14.49 -3.53 -14.33
C LEU A 82 -15.87 -2.94 -14.57
N ILE A 83 -16.73 -3.00 -13.55
CA ILE A 83 -18.05 -2.40 -13.51
C ILE A 83 -18.01 -1.22 -12.54
N ALA A 84 -17.87 -0.01 -13.09
CA ALA A 84 -17.85 1.23 -12.35
C ALA A 84 -19.22 1.92 -12.43
N GLY A 85 -19.99 1.87 -11.34
CA GLY A 85 -21.37 2.36 -11.35
C GLY A 85 -21.84 2.92 -10.02
N LYS A 86 -23.02 2.47 -9.55
CA LYS A 86 -23.64 2.92 -8.30
C LYS A 86 -22.70 2.75 -7.09
N THR A 87 -21.99 1.62 -6.99
CA THR A 87 -21.07 1.33 -5.88
C THR A 87 -19.96 2.36 -5.78
N LEU A 88 -19.23 2.59 -6.87
CA LEU A 88 -18.20 3.62 -6.96
C LEU A 88 -18.76 5.02 -6.69
N CYS A 89 -19.93 5.35 -7.26
CA CYS A 89 -20.57 6.64 -7.00
C CYS A 89 -20.92 6.84 -5.53
N LYS A 90 -21.43 5.81 -4.86
CA LYS A 90 -21.78 5.87 -3.44
C LYS A 90 -20.52 6.01 -2.57
N ALA A 91 -19.44 5.31 -2.92
CA ALA A 91 -18.17 5.38 -2.20
C ALA A 91 -17.52 6.77 -2.28
N LEU A 92 -17.66 7.46 -3.43
CA LEU A 92 -17.07 8.79 -3.67
C LEU A 92 -18.04 9.96 -3.40
N GLY A 93 -19.32 9.67 -3.15
CA GLY A 93 -20.39 10.67 -3.03
C GLY A 93 -20.97 11.14 -4.38
N ASP A 94 -22.20 11.65 -4.35
CA ASP A 94 -22.98 12.00 -5.56
C ASP A 94 -22.35 13.07 -6.46
N VAL A 95 -21.47 13.91 -5.90
CA VAL A 95 -20.75 14.97 -6.62
C VAL A 95 -19.52 14.42 -7.34
N HIS A 96 -18.69 13.63 -6.65
CA HIS A 96 -17.40 13.16 -7.19
C HIS A 96 -17.53 11.86 -7.98
N GLY A 97 -18.55 11.03 -7.71
CA GLY A 97 -18.80 9.77 -8.41
C GLY A 97 -18.93 9.92 -9.93
N PRO A 98 -19.86 10.76 -10.44
CA PRO A 98 -20.02 10.98 -11.88
C PRO A 98 -18.76 11.57 -12.54
N ALA A 99 -18.00 12.40 -11.84
CA ALA A 99 -16.74 12.92 -12.33
C ALA A 99 -15.67 11.82 -12.43
N ALA A 100 -15.60 10.92 -11.45
CA ALA A 100 -14.67 9.80 -11.44
C ALA A 100 -14.92 8.82 -12.62
N LEU A 101 -16.19 8.56 -12.97
CA LEU A 101 -16.54 7.75 -14.15
C LEU A 101 -16.01 8.33 -15.46
N LYS A 102 -15.79 9.65 -15.55
CA LYS A 102 -15.21 10.28 -16.74
C LYS A 102 -13.70 10.06 -16.84
N LYS A 103 -13.04 9.62 -15.76
CA LYS A 103 -11.57 9.50 -15.70
C LYS A 103 -11.03 8.21 -16.33
N PHE A 104 -11.85 7.16 -16.46
CA PHE A 104 -11.44 5.93 -17.16
C PHE A 104 -11.18 6.22 -18.64
N LYS A 105 -9.96 5.90 -19.09
CA LYS A 105 -9.49 6.03 -20.47
C LYS A 105 -8.62 4.83 -20.85
N PRO A 106 -8.67 4.37 -22.12
CA PRO A 106 -7.73 3.39 -22.64
C PRO A 106 -6.26 3.78 -22.40
N GLY A 107 -5.41 2.77 -22.20
CA GLY A 107 -3.98 2.86 -21.93
C GLY A 107 -3.60 3.21 -20.49
N GLN A 108 -4.55 3.60 -19.62
CA GLN A 108 -4.26 3.92 -18.23
C GLN A 108 -3.85 2.67 -17.44
N LEU A 109 -2.82 2.78 -16.61
CA LEU A 109 -2.55 1.78 -15.58
C LEU A 109 -3.34 2.14 -14.33
N LEU A 110 -4.16 1.22 -13.84
CA LEU A 110 -5.04 1.44 -12.69
C LEU A 110 -4.71 0.48 -11.55
N LEU A 111 -4.65 1.01 -10.33
CA LEU A 111 -4.83 0.23 -9.10
C LEU A 111 -6.31 0.28 -8.71
N VAL A 112 -6.98 -0.86 -8.75
CA VAL A 112 -8.42 -0.97 -8.56
C VAL A 112 -8.71 -1.73 -7.27
N LYS A 113 -9.52 -1.14 -6.38
CA LYS A 113 -10.16 -1.86 -5.27
C LYS A 113 -11.61 -2.12 -5.62
N GLY A 114 -12.01 -3.38 -5.57
CA GLY A 114 -13.33 -3.80 -5.99
C GLY A 114 -13.77 -5.09 -5.33
N ARG A 115 -14.85 -5.66 -5.85
CA ARG A 115 -15.42 -6.90 -5.36
C ARG A 115 -15.88 -7.76 -6.53
N THR A 116 -15.67 -9.07 -6.46
CA THR A 116 -16.14 -10.01 -7.48
C THR A 116 -17.68 -9.96 -7.58
N ASN A 117 -18.22 -9.99 -8.80
CA ASN A 117 -19.67 -9.84 -9.02
C ASN A 117 -20.42 -11.18 -9.09
N VAL A 118 -19.95 -12.20 -8.38
CA VAL A 118 -20.47 -13.59 -8.44
C VAL A 118 -21.89 -13.76 -7.89
N GLY A 119 -22.42 -12.73 -7.21
CA GLY A 119 -23.82 -12.67 -6.78
C GLY A 119 -24.78 -12.20 -7.88
N ASN A 120 -24.27 -11.71 -9.01
CA ASN A 120 -25.06 -11.20 -10.13
C ASN A 120 -25.10 -12.24 -11.27
N ARG A 121 -26.29 -12.59 -11.73
CA ARG A 121 -26.50 -13.64 -12.73
C ARG A 121 -26.00 -13.25 -14.12
N ASP A 122 -26.08 -11.98 -14.50
CA ASP A 122 -25.58 -11.52 -15.79
C ASP A 122 -24.04 -11.60 -15.84
N SER A 123 -23.39 -11.36 -14.71
CA SER A 123 -21.95 -11.57 -14.54
C SER A 123 -21.57 -13.06 -14.57
N LEU A 124 -22.37 -13.94 -13.94
CA LEU A 124 -22.17 -15.39 -14.08
C LEU A 124 -22.35 -15.85 -15.53
N GLY A 125 -23.38 -15.36 -16.23
CA GLY A 125 -23.58 -15.65 -17.65
C GLY A 125 -22.42 -15.16 -18.52
N SER A 126 -21.86 -13.98 -18.21
CA SER A 126 -20.69 -13.44 -18.89
C SER A 126 -19.43 -14.28 -18.64
N TRP A 127 -19.28 -14.83 -17.43
CA TRP A 127 -18.22 -15.78 -17.11
C TRP A 127 -18.35 -17.08 -17.93
N ILE A 128 -19.53 -17.70 -17.92
CA ILE A 128 -19.79 -18.98 -18.61
C ILE A 128 -19.66 -18.84 -20.13
N GLN A 129 -20.29 -17.82 -20.72
CA GLN A 129 -20.44 -17.72 -22.18
C GLN A 129 -19.29 -16.97 -22.86
N LYS A 130 -18.66 -16.03 -22.15
CA LYS A 130 -17.66 -15.10 -22.72
C LYS A 130 -16.33 -15.14 -22.00
N ARG A 131 -16.20 -15.95 -20.94
CA ARG A 131 -15.01 -16.00 -20.08
C ARG A 131 -14.61 -14.62 -19.56
N SER A 132 -15.61 -13.78 -19.25
CA SER A 132 -15.41 -12.45 -18.69
C SER A 132 -15.65 -12.47 -17.19
N PHE A 133 -14.60 -12.20 -16.42
CA PHE A 133 -14.67 -12.11 -14.97
C PHE A 133 -14.94 -10.67 -14.52
N ASP A 134 -16.12 -10.45 -13.93
CA ASP A 134 -16.62 -9.12 -13.59
C ASP A 134 -16.25 -8.69 -12.16
N ILE A 135 -15.76 -7.45 -12.06
CA ILE A 135 -15.34 -6.80 -10.81
C ILE A 135 -16.12 -5.50 -10.63
N VAL A 136 -16.87 -5.39 -9.53
CA VAL A 136 -17.55 -4.14 -9.16
C VAL A 136 -16.55 -3.21 -8.49
N VAL A 137 -16.31 -2.06 -9.10
CA VAL A 137 -15.32 -1.08 -8.61
C VAL A 137 -15.86 -0.34 -7.39
N GLN A 138 -15.05 -0.28 -6.33
CA GLN A 138 -15.31 0.51 -5.12
C GLN A 138 -14.48 1.78 -5.10
N SER A 139 -13.20 1.69 -5.49
CA SER A 139 -12.31 2.82 -5.71
C SER A 139 -11.21 2.45 -6.71
N PHE A 140 -10.54 3.47 -7.27
CA PHE A 140 -9.39 3.26 -8.14
C PHE A 140 -8.43 4.44 -8.06
N SER A 141 -7.17 4.18 -8.34
CA SER A 141 -6.11 5.16 -8.53
C SER A 141 -5.51 4.98 -9.92
N ILE A 142 -5.33 6.08 -10.64
CA ILE A 142 -4.62 6.07 -11.93
C ILE A 142 -3.14 6.16 -11.60
N LEU A 143 -2.37 5.13 -11.94
CA LEU A 143 -0.92 5.09 -11.76
C LEU A 143 -0.19 5.62 -12.99
N GLU A 144 -0.71 5.35 -14.20
CA GLU A 144 -0.16 5.87 -15.46
C GLU A 144 -1.27 6.39 -16.37
N HIS A 145 -0.98 7.47 -17.11
CA HIS A 145 -1.87 7.98 -18.15
C HIS A 145 -1.46 7.42 -19.51
N GLY A 146 -2.40 6.84 -20.26
CA GLY A 146 -2.15 6.07 -21.50
C GLY A 146 -1.54 6.80 -22.70
N GLY A 147 -1.02 8.03 -22.53
CA GLY A 147 -0.38 8.80 -23.60
C GLY A 147 1.10 8.50 -23.83
N ALA A 148 1.80 7.84 -22.90
CA ALA A 148 3.25 7.67 -22.97
C ALA A 148 3.72 6.53 -23.90
N LEU A 149 2.91 5.48 -24.08
CA LEU A 149 3.29 4.28 -24.85
C LEU A 149 2.99 4.36 -26.36
N LEU A 150 2.07 5.22 -26.79
CA LEU A 150 1.79 5.43 -28.23
C LEU A 150 2.71 6.48 -28.87
N ALA A 151 3.31 7.36 -28.07
CA ALA A 151 4.20 8.43 -28.55
C ALA A 151 5.63 7.94 -28.87
N SER A 152 6.01 6.74 -28.42
CA SER A 152 7.35 6.18 -28.67
C SER A 152 7.49 5.52 -30.05
N LYS A 153 6.39 5.23 -30.76
CA LYS A 153 6.43 4.65 -32.12
C LYS A 153 6.33 5.66 -33.26
N SER A 154 5.97 6.92 -33.01
CA SER A 154 5.80 7.94 -34.08
C SER A 154 6.95 8.95 -34.18
N LYS A 155 8.07 8.73 -33.49
CA LYS A 155 9.20 9.68 -33.41
C LYS A 155 10.51 9.18 -34.03
N GLN A 156 10.48 8.05 -34.73
CA GLN A 156 11.49 7.72 -35.74
C GLN A 156 10.92 8.06 -37.11
N GLU A 157 11.24 9.28 -37.55
CA GLU A 157 11.31 9.78 -38.93
C GLU A 157 10.83 11.24 -39.01
N ARG A 158 11.68 12.05 -39.64
CA ARG A 158 11.54 13.46 -40.02
C ARG A 158 12.07 14.47 -38.99
N GLU A 159 13.40 14.57 -39.01
CA GLU A 159 14.08 15.84 -38.75
C GLU A 159 13.88 16.84 -39.91
N SER A 160 14.11 18.11 -39.55
CA SER A 160 14.45 19.27 -40.40
C SER A 160 13.31 20.30 -40.69
N PRO A 161 13.63 21.61 -40.80
CA PRO A 161 13.48 22.56 -39.70
C PRO A 161 12.71 23.84 -40.09
N SER A 162 11.97 24.49 -39.19
CA SER A 162 11.49 25.87 -39.44
C SER A 162 11.19 26.62 -38.14
N LEU A 163 11.84 27.77 -38.00
CA LEU A 163 11.62 28.78 -36.97
C LEU A 163 10.25 29.47 -37.12
N MET A 164 9.59 29.83 -36.01
CA MET A 164 9.41 31.23 -35.58
C MET A 164 8.42 31.40 -34.39
N ILE A 165 8.97 31.90 -33.28
CA ILE A 165 8.59 33.13 -32.54
C ILE A 165 7.14 33.28 -31.98
N LYS A 166 7.11 33.21 -30.62
CA LYS A 166 6.37 33.99 -29.60
C LYS A 166 4.82 34.07 -29.63
N LYS A 167 4.24 33.70 -28.49
CA LYS A 167 3.61 34.67 -27.57
C LYS A 167 3.43 34.10 -26.16
N GLN A 168 4.12 34.73 -25.20
CA GLN A 168 3.81 34.69 -23.78
C GLN A 168 2.41 35.26 -23.55
N LYS A 169 1.61 34.60 -22.70
CA LYS A 169 0.58 35.28 -21.89
C LYS A 169 0.23 34.47 -20.64
N ALA A 170 0.68 35.02 -19.51
CA ALA A 170 0.02 35.11 -18.21
C ALA A 170 -0.37 33.81 -17.46
N THR A 171 0.61 33.30 -16.72
CA THR A 171 0.47 32.64 -15.41
C THR A 171 -0.23 33.58 -14.43
N LYS A 172 -1.45 33.28 -13.98
CA LYS A 172 -2.10 33.86 -12.79
C LYS A 172 -3.44 33.16 -12.49
N GLN A 173 -3.42 31.93 -11.96
CA GLN A 173 -4.59 31.39 -11.21
C GLN A 173 -4.41 30.05 -10.48
N MET A 174 -3.19 29.60 -10.17
CA MET A 174 -2.99 28.32 -9.45
C MET A 174 -2.46 28.43 -8.02
N GLN A 175 -2.18 29.63 -7.51
CA GLN A 175 -1.62 29.81 -6.16
C GLN A 175 -2.66 29.94 -5.04
N SER A 176 -3.90 30.42 -5.31
CA SER A 176 -4.87 30.64 -4.21
C SER A 176 -5.59 29.37 -3.74
N SER A 177 -5.68 28.33 -4.57
CA SER A 177 -6.39 27.10 -4.22
C SER A 177 -5.60 26.19 -3.27
N SER A 178 -4.26 26.27 -3.29
CA SER A 178 -3.37 25.54 -2.38
C SER A 178 -3.33 26.17 -0.99
N GLU A 179 -3.43 27.50 -0.88
CA GLU A 179 -3.54 28.20 0.40
C GLU A 179 -4.90 27.96 1.07
N LEU A 180 -5.99 27.95 0.30
CA LEU A 180 -7.32 27.60 0.81
C LEU A 180 -7.39 26.15 1.33
N ARG A 181 -6.65 25.22 0.71
CA ARG A 181 -6.54 23.83 1.16
C ARG A 181 -5.66 23.68 2.41
N ARG A 182 -4.60 24.49 2.54
CA ARG A 182 -3.79 24.62 3.75
C ARG A 182 -4.62 25.14 4.93
N LEU A 183 -5.43 26.18 4.72
CA LEU A 183 -6.30 26.75 5.75
C LEU A 183 -7.44 25.81 6.15
N GLN A 184 -7.99 25.03 5.20
CA GLN A 184 -9.06 24.07 5.50
C GLN A 184 -8.58 22.80 6.20
N LEU A 185 -7.34 22.34 6.00
CA LEU A 185 -6.77 21.23 6.79
C LEU A 185 -6.39 21.69 8.20
N ALA A 186 -5.83 22.89 8.35
CA ALA A 186 -5.53 23.47 9.66
C ALA A 186 -6.79 23.74 10.50
N ALA A 187 -7.92 24.05 9.86
CA ALA A 187 -9.18 24.38 10.53
C ALA A 187 -10.00 23.17 11.05
N SER A 188 -9.43 21.97 11.06
CA SER A 188 -10.04 20.78 11.67
C SER A 188 -9.24 20.20 12.84
N LEU A 189 -8.30 20.99 13.37
CA LEU A 189 -7.71 20.75 14.67
C LEU A 189 -8.78 21.00 15.76
N PRO A 190 -8.98 20.10 16.72
CA PRO A 190 -9.71 20.42 17.94
C PRO A 190 -9.07 21.67 18.57
N GLU A 191 -9.86 22.54 19.19
CA GLU A 191 -9.35 23.67 19.98
C GLU A 191 -8.23 23.16 20.90
N MET A 192 -7.03 23.72 20.75
CA MET A 192 -5.88 23.38 21.58
C MET A 192 -6.17 23.80 23.02
N GLY A 193 -6.70 22.86 23.79
CA GLY A 193 -6.68 22.92 25.24
C GLY A 193 -5.25 22.84 25.73
N VAL A 194 -4.88 23.76 26.61
CA VAL A 194 -3.66 23.72 27.41
C VAL A 194 -3.63 22.37 28.17
N GLY A 195 -2.61 21.54 27.91
CA GLY A 195 -2.30 20.35 28.73
C GLY A 195 -2.65 18.96 28.16
N VAL A 196 -2.72 18.77 26.84
CA VAL A 196 -2.85 17.41 26.26
C VAL A 196 -1.54 16.63 26.43
N ASP A 197 -1.57 15.54 27.19
CA ASP A 197 -0.47 14.59 27.35
C ASP A 197 -0.45 13.63 26.15
N PHE A 198 0.41 13.90 25.17
CA PHE A 198 0.56 13.08 23.97
C PHE A 198 1.36 11.81 24.26
N LEU A 199 1.13 10.78 23.46
CA LEU A 199 1.93 9.56 23.50
C LEU A 199 3.41 9.87 23.25
N SER A 200 4.27 9.33 24.10
CA SER A 200 5.73 9.37 23.99
C SER A 200 6.31 7.95 23.92
N LEU A 201 7.58 7.81 23.56
CA LEU A 201 8.25 6.50 23.62
C LEU A 201 8.31 5.93 25.04
N THR A 202 8.31 6.76 26.08
CA THR A 202 8.30 6.28 27.48
C THR A 202 6.98 5.63 27.89
N ASP A 203 5.91 5.83 27.12
CA ASP A 203 4.64 5.13 27.30
C ASP A 203 4.64 3.73 26.64
N VAL A 204 5.60 3.48 25.76
CA VAL A 204 5.77 2.20 25.03
C VAL A 204 6.91 1.38 25.63
N PHE A 205 8.02 2.04 25.97
CA PHE A 205 9.24 1.44 26.51
C PHE A 205 9.46 1.91 27.93
N SER A 206 9.65 0.96 28.84
CA SER A 206 9.59 1.20 30.29
C SER A 206 10.96 1.44 30.93
N GLN A 207 12.04 0.95 30.31
CA GLN A 207 13.39 0.84 30.88
C GLN A 207 14.47 1.50 30.01
N SER A 208 14.20 1.72 28.73
CA SER A 208 15.16 2.30 27.79
C SER A 208 15.32 3.81 27.93
N MET A 209 16.54 4.26 28.25
CA MET A 209 16.88 5.69 28.42
C MET A 209 17.18 6.40 27.08
N ASP A 210 17.62 5.64 26.07
CA ASP A 210 17.87 6.13 24.71
C ASP A 210 17.39 5.09 23.68
N PRO A 211 16.07 5.05 23.43
CA PRO A 211 15.46 3.99 22.63
C PRO A 211 15.63 4.19 21.13
N VAL A 212 16.20 5.29 20.63
CA VAL A 212 16.22 5.57 19.18
C VAL A 212 17.65 5.55 18.65
N THR A 213 17.90 4.69 17.67
CA THR A 213 19.19 4.62 16.96
C THR A 213 19.00 4.97 15.49
N LEU A 214 19.67 6.03 15.02
CA LEU A 214 19.73 6.35 13.60
C LEU A 214 20.78 5.48 12.91
N VAL A 215 20.40 4.86 11.79
CA VAL A 215 21.27 4.03 10.96
C VAL A 215 21.38 4.69 9.59
N ASP A 216 22.49 5.36 9.35
CA ASP A 216 22.78 6.15 8.14
C ASP A 216 24.17 5.88 7.55
N SER A 217 24.85 4.84 8.04
CA SER A 217 26.23 4.50 7.70
C SER A 217 26.47 2.99 7.71
N ILE A 218 27.59 2.56 7.14
CA ILE A 218 27.98 1.14 7.12
C ILE A 218 28.18 0.55 8.52
N ASP A 219 28.73 1.34 9.44
CA ASP A 219 28.95 0.88 10.81
C ASP A 219 27.62 0.78 11.57
N GLY A 220 26.68 1.71 11.34
CA GLY A 220 25.31 1.58 11.85
C GLY A 220 24.59 0.35 11.30
N VAL A 221 24.79 0.01 10.02
CA VAL A 221 24.22 -1.22 9.42
C VAL A 221 24.80 -2.49 10.06
N LYS A 222 26.10 -2.50 10.37
CA LYS A 222 26.74 -3.61 11.07
C LYS A 222 26.19 -3.77 12.49
N GLU A 223 26.12 -2.67 13.25
CA GLU A 223 25.56 -2.68 14.61
C GLU A 223 24.10 -3.18 14.59
N PHE A 224 23.30 -2.68 13.64
CA PHE A 224 21.93 -3.14 13.45
C PHE A 224 21.84 -4.65 13.17
N ARG A 225 22.73 -5.17 12.31
CA ARG A 225 22.79 -6.61 12.01
C ARG A 225 23.19 -7.44 13.23
N GLU A 226 24.19 -7.00 13.98
CA GLU A 226 24.64 -7.69 15.19
C GLU A 226 23.49 -7.82 16.20
N GLN A 227 22.68 -6.77 16.36
CA GLN A 227 21.50 -6.79 17.24
C GLN A 227 20.41 -7.75 16.72
N LEU A 228 20.18 -7.81 15.41
CA LEU A 228 19.28 -8.78 14.79
C LEU A 228 19.72 -10.22 15.07
N GLU A 229 20.98 -10.55 14.78
CA GLU A 229 21.50 -11.90 14.94
C GLU A 229 21.51 -12.32 16.41
N ALA A 230 21.93 -11.44 17.33
CA ALA A 230 21.91 -11.73 18.76
C ALA A 230 20.48 -11.99 19.28
N ALA A 231 19.50 -11.20 18.82
CA ALA A 231 18.10 -11.41 19.20
C ALA A 231 17.56 -12.75 18.66
N LYS A 232 17.90 -13.08 17.41
CA LYS A 232 17.51 -14.34 16.77
C LYS A 232 18.11 -15.55 17.49
N GLU A 233 19.41 -15.51 17.79
CA GLU A 233 20.12 -16.55 18.54
C GLU A 233 19.51 -16.75 19.94
N ALA A 234 19.17 -15.65 20.64
CA ALA A 234 18.53 -15.74 21.96
C ALA A 234 17.20 -16.50 21.92
N VAL A 235 16.37 -16.28 20.89
CA VAL A 235 15.09 -16.98 20.73
C VAL A 235 15.28 -18.45 20.31
N GLU A 236 16.26 -18.74 19.45
CA GLU A 236 16.58 -20.11 19.05
C GLU A 236 17.08 -20.95 20.23
N ASN A 237 17.89 -20.36 21.12
CA ASN A 237 18.35 -21.01 22.36
C ASN A 237 17.19 -21.34 23.32
N ILE A 238 16.14 -20.50 23.37
CA ILE A 238 14.94 -20.77 24.18
C ILE A 238 14.14 -21.94 23.60
N ASP A 239 14.05 -22.04 22.27
CA ASP A 239 13.35 -23.13 21.60
C ASP A 239 14.00 -24.49 21.87
N GLU A 240 15.33 -24.56 21.86
CA GLU A 240 16.09 -25.77 22.17
C GLU A 240 15.93 -26.22 23.63
N ALA A 241 15.72 -25.28 24.56
CA ALA A 241 15.52 -25.56 25.98
C ALA A 241 14.13 -26.13 26.32
N GLY A 242 13.20 -26.25 25.35
CA GLY A 242 11.95 -26.99 25.51
C GLY A 242 10.90 -26.36 26.43
N ALA A 243 10.96 -25.05 26.70
CA ALA A 243 10.01 -24.38 27.57
C ALA A 243 8.56 -24.40 27.01
N SER A 244 7.63 -24.87 27.84
CA SER A 244 6.21 -25.13 27.55
C SER A 244 5.33 -23.88 27.71
N GLU A 245 5.74 -22.75 27.16
CA GLU A 245 4.92 -21.53 27.15
C GLU A 245 4.46 -21.17 25.72
N THR A 246 3.37 -20.40 25.65
CA THR A 246 2.57 -20.11 24.46
C THR A 246 3.41 -19.61 23.27
N GLY A 247 2.97 -19.91 22.04
CA GLY A 247 3.75 -19.70 20.81
C GLY A 247 4.17 -18.26 20.47
N LEU A 248 3.70 -17.23 21.20
CA LEU A 248 4.17 -15.85 21.04
C LEU A 248 5.56 -15.62 21.68
N ASN A 249 5.90 -16.37 22.75
CA ASN A 249 7.20 -16.27 23.43
C ASN A 249 8.39 -16.78 22.60
N ARG A 250 8.12 -17.31 21.40
CA ARG A 250 9.11 -17.87 20.47
C ARG A 250 9.31 -16.99 19.23
N THR A 251 8.75 -15.78 19.25
CA THR A 251 8.88 -14.82 18.16
C THR A 251 9.29 -13.46 18.71
N ILE A 252 10.17 -12.80 17.97
CA ILE A 252 10.63 -11.45 18.23
C ILE A 252 9.60 -10.52 17.60
N MET A 253 8.84 -9.81 18.43
CA MET A 253 7.90 -8.81 17.94
C MET A 253 8.66 -7.59 17.44
N THR A 254 8.53 -7.34 16.14
CA THR A 254 9.21 -6.24 15.46
C THR A 254 8.18 -5.34 14.80
N GLY A 255 8.14 -4.08 15.19
CA GLY A 255 7.29 -3.10 14.53
C GLY A 255 7.96 -2.53 13.30
N ILE A 256 7.24 -2.36 12.19
CA ILE A 256 7.76 -1.76 10.97
C ILE A 256 6.82 -0.67 10.48
N ASP A 257 7.40 0.46 10.10
CA ASP A 257 6.75 1.51 9.35
C ASP A 257 7.71 2.09 8.28
N CYS A 258 7.20 2.96 7.40
CA CYS A 258 8.00 3.62 6.37
C CYS A 258 7.54 5.06 6.11
N GLU A 259 8.48 5.93 5.76
CA GLU A 259 8.20 7.33 5.41
C GLU A 259 8.79 7.75 4.07
N TRP A 260 8.10 8.66 3.38
CA TRP A 260 8.47 9.17 2.05
C TRP A 260 8.03 10.61 1.86
N LYS A 261 8.60 11.29 0.87
CA LYS A 261 8.22 12.67 0.55
C LYS A 261 6.72 12.78 0.18
N PRO A 262 5.93 13.70 0.77
CA PRO A 262 4.51 13.83 0.45
C PRO A 262 4.25 14.27 -1.00
N SER A 263 3.19 13.73 -1.61
CA SER A 263 2.86 13.96 -3.04
C SER A 263 2.61 15.43 -3.42
N PHE A 264 2.10 16.24 -2.49
CA PHE A 264 1.90 17.67 -2.73
C PHE A 264 3.21 18.48 -2.72
N MET A 265 4.32 17.89 -2.26
CA MET A 265 5.65 18.49 -2.29
C MET A 265 6.44 18.08 -3.55
N MET A 266 5.92 17.15 -4.35
CA MET A 266 6.56 16.75 -5.59
C MET A 266 6.33 17.81 -6.68
N PRO A 267 7.36 18.16 -7.47
CA PRO A 267 7.23 19.04 -8.62
C PRO A 267 6.14 18.56 -9.60
N THR A 268 6.03 17.24 -9.78
CA THR A 268 4.97 16.64 -10.60
C THR A 268 4.25 15.48 -9.90
N PRO A 269 2.96 15.21 -10.24
CA PRO A 269 2.18 14.13 -9.62
C PRO A 269 2.66 12.71 -9.94
N PHE A 270 3.61 12.56 -10.89
CA PHE A 270 4.09 11.28 -11.40
C PHE A 270 5.52 10.99 -10.99
N GLU A 271 6.16 11.90 -10.26
CA GLU A 271 7.49 11.61 -9.76
C GLU A 271 7.42 10.45 -8.75
N PRO A 272 8.33 9.48 -8.90
CA PRO A 272 8.39 8.36 -7.97
C PRO A 272 8.73 8.89 -6.57
N GLN A 273 8.11 8.26 -5.59
CA GLN A 273 8.26 8.63 -4.17
C GLN A 273 8.85 7.43 -3.45
N PRO A 274 10.17 7.20 -3.59
CA PRO A 274 10.80 6.10 -2.90
C PRO A 274 10.62 6.27 -1.39
N VAL A 275 10.59 5.16 -0.66
CA VAL A 275 10.73 5.17 0.80
C VAL A 275 12.07 5.81 1.12
N LEU A 276 12.09 6.79 2.01
CA LEU A 276 13.30 7.53 2.40
C LEU A 276 13.78 7.14 3.80
N VAL A 277 12.85 6.67 4.65
CA VAL A 277 13.13 6.20 6.01
C VAL A 277 12.32 4.93 6.24
N MET A 278 12.95 3.91 6.82
CA MET A 278 12.27 2.71 7.32
C MET A 278 12.52 2.62 8.82
N GLN A 279 11.48 2.39 9.59
CA GLN A 279 11.58 2.27 11.04
C GLN A 279 11.41 0.82 11.44
N VAL A 280 12.24 0.35 12.38
CA VAL A 280 12.19 -1.02 12.88
C VAL A 280 12.28 -1.01 14.39
N SER A 281 11.18 -1.27 15.08
CA SER A 281 11.14 -1.38 16.55
C SER A 281 11.39 -2.82 16.98
N PHE A 282 12.21 -2.99 18.01
CA PHE A 282 12.58 -4.26 18.62
C PHE A 282 12.04 -4.25 20.04
N GLN A 283 10.85 -4.82 20.23
CA GLN A 283 10.20 -4.79 21.53
C GLN A 283 11.06 -5.41 22.65
N PRO A 284 11.75 -6.57 22.47
CA PRO A 284 12.59 -7.13 23.52
C PRO A 284 13.78 -6.25 23.94
N LEU A 285 14.25 -5.39 23.03
CA LEU A 285 15.37 -4.47 23.30
C LEU A 285 14.90 -3.07 23.72
N GLU A 286 13.58 -2.83 23.73
CA GLU A 286 12.98 -1.51 23.92
C GLU A 286 13.69 -0.43 23.07
N ARG A 287 13.96 -0.75 21.80
CA ARG A 287 14.73 0.09 20.87
C ARG A 287 14.03 0.20 19.52
N VAL A 288 14.18 1.34 18.85
CA VAL A 288 13.81 1.57 17.46
C VAL A 288 15.03 1.97 16.67
N PHE A 289 15.23 1.30 15.54
CA PHE A 289 16.21 1.67 14.54
C PHE A 289 15.51 2.47 13.45
N ILE A 290 16.02 3.67 13.19
CA ILE A 290 15.57 4.54 12.10
C ILE A 290 16.59 4.38 10.97
N LEU A 291 16.22 3.61 9.94
CA LEU A 291 17.07 3.33 8.79
C LEU A 291 16.90 4.45 7.76
N ASP A 292 17.92 5.29 7.60
CA ASP A 292 17.93 6.39 6.62
C ASP A 292 18.27 5.87 5.21
N LEU A 293 17.25 5.35 4.52
CA LEU A 293 17.41 4.74 3.21
C LEU A 293 17.80 5.75 2.13
N GLN A 294 17.48 7.04 2.30
CA GLN A 294 17.92 8.09 1.38
C GLN A 294 19.44 8.29 1.42
N VAL A 295 20.05 8.16 2.60
CA VAL A 295 21.51 8.26 2.75
C VAL A 295 22.18 6.95 2.32
N MET A 296 21.61 5.81 2.70
CA MET A 296 22.28 4.52 2.55
C MET A 296 22.13 3.88 1.16
N LEU A 297 21.00 4.11 0.47
CA LEU A 297 20.63 3.33 -0.71
C LEU A 297 20.40 4.20 -1.95
N ARG A 298 20.76 3.66 -3.12
CA ARG A 298 20.40 4.26 -4.41
C ARG A 298 19.01 3.78 -4.80
N SER A 299 18.03 4.69 -4.84
CA SER A 299 16.64 4.33 -5.15
C SER A 299 16.39 4.09 -6.65
N LEU A 300 15.37 3.29 -6.94
CA LEU A 300 14.79 3.04 -8.27
C LEU A 300 15.75 2.41 -9.29
N LEU A 301 16.72 1.65 -8.80
CA LEU A 301 17.62 0.88 -9.65
C LEU A 301 16.93 -0.36 -10.22
N PRO A 302 17.36 -0.84 -11.41
CA PRO A 302 16.90 -2.13 -11.95
C PRO A 302 17.20 -3.31 -11.00
N PRO A 303 16.40 -4.39 -11.03
CA PRO A 303 16.59 -5.54 -10.12
C PRO A 303 17.96 -6.25 -10.21
N ASP A 304 18.67 -6.10 -11.32
CA ASP A 304 19.97 -6.69 -11.63
C ASP A 304 21.15 -5.74 -11.40
N GLU A 305 20.90 -4.51 -10.92
CA GLU A 305 21.95 -3.54 -10.60
C GLU A 305 22.85 -4.07 -9.46
N PRO A 306 24.18 -4.05 -9.62
CA PRO A 306 25.11 -4.48 -8.57
C PRO A 306 25.00 -3.60 -7.33
N MET A 307 24.91 -4.24 -6.16
CA MET A 307 24.96 -3.56 -4.87
C MET A 307 26.39 -3.12 -4.54
N ASN A 308 26.54 -1.90 -3.99
CA ASN A 308 27.79 -1.50 -3.36
C ASN A 308 27.93 -2.16 -1.96
N GLU A 309 29.06 -1.96 -1.29
CA GLU A 309 29.34 -2.57 0.02
C GLU A 309 28.28 -2.25 1.09
N LEU A 310 27.81 -0.99 1.13
CA LEU A 310 26.79 -0.54 2.08
C LEU A 310 25.43 -1.19 1.78
N GLU A 311 25.01 -1.20 0.51
CA GLU A 311 23.77 -1.83 0.06
C GLU A 311 23.78 -3.34 0.29
N LEU A 312 24.93 -4.00 0.09
CA LEU A 312 25.11 -5.42 0.37
C LEU A 312 24.95 -5.72 1.86
N GLY A 313 25.67 -4.98 2.72
CA GLY A 313 25.53 -5.15 4.18
C GLY A 313 24.10 -4.89 4.66
N PHE A 314 23.43 -3.89 4.08
CA PHE A 314 22.03 -3.62 4.37
C PHE A 314 21.11 -4.75 3.89
N SER A 315 21.33 -5.27 2.68
CA SER A 315 20.55 -6.37 2.12
C SER A 315 20.66 -7.64 2.98
N GLU A 316 21.86 -7.94 3.48
CA GLU A 316 22.09 -9.08 4.40
C GLU A 316 21.32 -8.89 5.72
N SER A 317 21.29 -7.68 6.28
CA SER A 317 20.46 -7.37 7.46
C SER A 317 18.97 -7.56 7.18
N MET A 318 18.49 -7.17 6.00
CA MET A 318 17.09 -7.37 5.60
C MET A 318 16.73 -8.84 5.42
N GLU A 319 17.65 -9.67 4.94
CA GLU A 319 17.44 -11.12 4.85
C GLU A 319 17.21 -11.73 6.24
N VAL A 320 18.04 -11.37 7.23
CA VAL A 320 17.88 -11.83 8.62
C VAL A 320 16.53 -11.41 9.20
N LEU A 321 16.12 -10.16 8.99
CA LEU A 321 14.88 -9.61 9.55
C LEU A 321 13.62 -10.09 8.81
N LEU A 322 13.57 -9.92 7.50
CA LEU A 322 12.35 -10.05 6.71
C LEU A 322 12.07 -11.51 6.32
N ASP A 323 13.10 -12.29 5.98
CA ASP A 323 12.91 -13.68 5.55
C ASP A 323 12.70 -14.63 6.74
N SER A 324 13.25 -14.31 7.91
CA SER A 324 13.08 -15.14 9.10
C SER A 324 11.66 -15.09 9.66
N SER A 325 11.07 -16.26 9.95
CA SER A 325 9.80 -16.37 10.68
C SER A 325 9.95 -16.19 12.19
N LYS A 326 11.18 -16.06 12.70
CA LYS A 326 11.43 -15.74 14.13
C LYS A 326 11.09 -14.30 14.43
N PHE A 327 11.24 -13.39 13.47
CA PHE A 327 10.76 -12.02 13.58
C PHE A 327 9.31 -11.94 13.10
N LEU A 328 8.42 -11.58 14.01
CA LEU A 328 7.02 -11.28 13.70
C LEU A 328 6.91 -9.79 13.38
N LYS A 329 6.76 -9.47 12.08
CA LYS A 329 6.70 -8.11 11.57
C LYS A 329 5.29 -7.56 11.72
N VAL A 330 5.10 -6.61 12.62
CA VAL A 330 3.82 -5.99 12.94
C VAL A 330 3.82 -4.56 12.42
N GLY A 331 2.76 -4.15 11.74
CA GLY A 331 2.59 -2.74 11.37
C GLY A 331 1.14 -2.40 11.06
N PHE A 332 0.87 -1.12 10.86
CA PHE A 332 -0.48 -0.62 10.57
C PHE A 332 -0.57 -0.26 9.08
N GLN A 333 -1.27 -1.08 8.29
CA GLN A 333 -1.23 -1.03 6.82
C GLN A 333 0.11 -1.45 6.19
N LEU A 334 0.93 -2.20 6.94
CA LEU A 334 2.30 -2.61 6.60
C LEU A 334 2.48 -3.18 5.19
N LEU A 335 1.48 -3.89 4.67
CA LEU A 335 1.57 -4.45 3.32
C LEU A 335 1.67 -3.37 2.23
N ALA A 336 1.13 -2.17 2.45
CA ALA A 336 1.30 -1.04 1.54
C ALA A 336 2.75 -0.53 1.56
N ASP A 337 3.36 -0.49 2.75
CA ASP A 337 4.71 0.00 2.98
C ASP A 337 5.74 -0.97 2.39
N LEU A 338 5.61 -2.27 2.67
CA LEU A 338 6.48 -3.30 2.08
C LEU A 338 6.45 -3.30 0.55
N ARG A 339 5.27 -3.10 -0.06
CA ARG A 339 5.15 -2.98 -1.52
C ARG A 339 5.86 -1.74 -2.05
N ARG A 340 5.76 -0.63 -1.33
CA ARG A 340 6.43 0.62 -1.72
C ARG A 340 7.94 0.49 -1.56
N LEU A 341 8.39 -0.13 -0.48
CA LEU A 341 9.79 -0.41 -0.19
C LEU A 341 10.42 -1.27 -1.29
N ALA A 342 9.77 -2.38 -1.66
CA ALA A 342 10.20 -3.23 -2.78
C ALA A 342 10.23 -2.49 -4.13
N GLY A 343 9.27 -1.59 -4.37
CA GLY A 343 9.27 -0.74 -5.57
C GLY A 343 10.30 0.39 -5.55
N SER A 344 10.75 0.78 -4.35
CA SER A 344 11.76 1.84 -4.16
C SER A 344 13.16 1.33 -4.38
N TYR A 345 13.42 0.06 -4.08
CA TYR A 345 14.75 -0.56 -4.16
C TYR A 345 14.70 -1.98 -4.77
N PRO A 346 14.34 -2.13 -6.06
CA PRO A 346 14.17 -3.44 -6.69
C PRO A 346 15.42 -4.34 -6.67
N HIS A 347 16.62 -3.73 -6.66
CA HIS A 347 17.91 -4.41 -6.60
C HIS A 347 18.21 -5.05 -5.24
N ILE A 348 17.49 -4.66 -4.18
CA ILE A 348 17.61 -5.26 -2.85
C ILE A 348 16.64 -6.44 -2.76
N PRO A 349 17.11 -7.70 -2.85
CA PRO A 349 16.23 -8.88 -2.91
C PRO A 349 15.41 -9.09 -1.64
N GLY A 350 15.94 -8.72 -0.47
CA GLY A 350 15.28 -8.92 0.83
C GLY A 350 13.91 -8.27 0.96
N PHE A 351 13.57 -7.26 0.14
CA PHE A 351 12.24 -6.64 0.15
C PHE A 351 11.16 -7.41 -0.60
N ARG A 352 11.52 -8.45 -1.36
CA ARG A 352 10.57 -9.24 -2.17
C ARG A 352 9.98 -10.43 -1.42
N GLN A 353 10.62 -10.86 -0.34
CA GLN A 353 10.21 -12.01 0.44
C GLN A 353 10.16 -11.63 1.91
N VAL A 354 8.95 -11.64 2.49
CA VAL A 354 8.73 -11.28 3.89
C VAL A 354 7.85 -12.34 4.54
N ASN A 355 8.38 -13.05 5.52
CA ASN A 355 7.67 -14.07 6.29
C ASN A 355 7.15 -13.49 7.60
N GLY A 356 6.14 -14.10 8.24
CA GLY A 356 5.70 -13.67 9.59
C GLY A 356 5.18 -12.23 9.65
N VAL A 357 4.26 -11.84 8.76
CA VAL A 357 3.68 -10.48 8.71
C VAL A 357 2.33 -10.42 9.40
N VAL A 358 2.13 -9.39 10.22
CA VAL A 358 0.88 -9.10 10.93
C VAL A 358 0.36 -7.71 10.55
N GLU A 359 -0.85 -7.70 10.00
CA GLU A 359 -1.60 -6.48 9.72
C GLU A 359 -2.44 -6.08 10.94
N MET A 360 -1.96 -5.08 11.69
CA MET A 360 -2.54 -4.68 12.96
C MET A 360 -3.98 -4.18 12.82
N ALA A 361 -4.29 -3.41 11.76
CA ALA A 361 -5.62 -2.86 11.56
C ALA A 361 -6.68 -3.96 11.42
N GLY A 362 -6.32 -5.08 10.77
CA GLY A 362 -7.18 -6.24 10.58
C GLY A 362 -7.45 -7.00 11.88
N ILE A 363 -6.42 -7.21 12.69
CA ILE A 363 -6.51 -7.90 13.99
C ILE A 363 -7.33 -7.06 14.97
N ALA A 364 -6.93 -5.81 15.23
CA ALA A 364 -7.64 -4.92 16.15
C ALA A 364 -9.13 -4.83 15.81
N ARG A 365 -9.46 -4.70 14.52
CA ARG A 365 -10.85 -4.65 14.07
C ARG A 365 -11.63 -5.91 14.44
N LYS A 366 -11.03 -7.10 14.29
CA LYS A 366 -11.68 -8.37 14.65
C LYS A 366 -11.79 -8.50 16.17
N SER A 367 -10.74 -8.20 16.92
CA SER A 367 -10.73 -8.24 18.39
C SER A 367 -11.83 -7.33 18.97
N LEU A 368 -11.91 -6.07 18.51
CA LEU A 368 -12.96 -5.14 18.94
C LEU A 368 -14.38 -5.61 18.58
N GLN A 369 -14.55 -6.31 17.45
CA GLN A 369 -15.85 -6.90 17.08
C GLN A 369 -16.24 -8.06 17.99
N LEU A 370 -15.28 -8.93 18.33
CA LEU A 370 -15.50 -10.06 19.24
C LEU A 370 -15.82 -9.56 20.66
N ALA A 371 -15.15 -8.50 21.10
CA ALA A 371 -15.45 -7.78 22.34
C ALA A 371 -16.75 -6.96 22.29
N LYS A 372 -17.49 -6.99 21.17
CA LYS A 372 -18.76 -6.27 20.95
C LYS A 372 -18.65 -4.75 21.15
N ILE A 373 -17.47 -4.19 20.93
CA ILE A 373 -17.25 -2.74 20.98
C ILE A 373 -17.98 -2.08 19.82
N ARG A 374 -18.89 -1.16 20.16
CA ARG A 374 -19.57 -0.31 19.16
C ARG A 374 -18.54 0.55 18.45
N ASN A 375 -18.77 0.83 17.17
CA ASN A 375 -17.86 1.62 16.34
C ASN A 375 -16.45 1.02 16.13
N SER A 376 -16.28 -0.29 16.31
CA SER A 376 -15.02 -1.02 16.06
C SER A 376 -14.39 -0.69 14.70
N LYS A 377 -15.21 -0.50 13.66
CA LYS A 377 -14.74 -0.06 12.34
C LYS A 377 -14.13 1.33 12.38
N GLN A 378 -14.75 2.31 13.05
CA GLN A 378 -14.23 3.67 13.14
C GLN A 378 -12.94 3.72 13.97
N ILE A 379 -12.86 2.98 15.07
CA ILE A 379 -11.69 2.92 15.95
C ILE A 379 -10.49 2.37 15.18
N SER A 380 -10.66 1.25 14.46
CA SER A 380 -9.60 0.59 13.68
C SER A 380 -9.27 1.24 12.33
N THR A 381 -9.73 2.48 12.06
CA THR A 381 -9.45 3.13 10.75
C THR A 381 -8.06 3.72 10.61
N SER A 382 -7.41 4.09 11.70
CA SER A 382 -6.11 4.74 11.71
C SER A 382 -5.35 4.39 12.97
N LEU A 383 -4.03 4.35 12.89
CA LEU A 383 -3.13 4.11 14.03
C LEU A 383 -3.47 5.01 15.21
N ALA A 384 -3.46 6.34 15.00
CA ALA A 384 -3.77 7.33 16.04
C ALA A 384 -5.10 7.07 16.80
N ARG A 385 -6.19 6.70 16.10
CA ARG A 385 -7.49 6.42 16.74
C ARG A 385 -7.50 5.11 17.52
N LEU A 386 -6.77 4.11 17.01
CA LEU A 386 -6.65 2.83 17.68
C LEU A 386 -5.79 2.96 18.94
N THR A 387 -4.69 3.71 18.84
CA THR A 387 -3.82 4.07 19.95
C THR A 387 -4.56 4.84 21.03
N GLU A 388 -5.26 5.92 20.67
CA GLU A 388 -6.05 6.70 21.62
C GLU A 388 -7.10 5.82 22.34
N PHE A 389 -7.68 4.83 21.65
CA PHE A 389 -8.65 3.93 22.25
C PHE A 389 -8.04 2.86 23.18
N LEU A 390 -6.88 2.28 22.84
CA LEU A 390 -6.28 1.17 23.58
C LEU A 390 -5.22 1.59 24.61
N VAL A 391 -4.60 2.75 24.40
CA VAL A 391 -3.50 3.30 25.21
C VAL A 391 -3.96 4.56 25.94
N GLU A 392 -5.14 5.10 25.62
CA GLU A 392 -5.72 6.29 26.28
C GLU A 392 -4.86 7.55 26.16
N LYS A 393 -3.93 7.57 25.19
CA LYS A 393 -3.10 8.72 24.85
C LYS A 393 -3.23 9.07 23.37
N PRO A 394 -3.45 10.35 23.02
CA PRO A 394 -3.48 10.79 21.63
C PRO A 394 -2.07 10.76 21.01
N MET A 395 -2.00 10.49 19.71
CA MET A 395 -0.75 10.60 18.94
C MET A 395 -0.69 11.93 18.19
N THR A 396 0.51 12.53 18.17
CA THR A 396 0.86 13.62 17.23
C THR A 396 0.63 13.19 15.79
N LYS A 397 0.32 14.17 14.92
CA LYS A 397 0.24 13.99 13.45
C LYS A 397 1.06 14.99 12.68
N GLU A 398 1.86 15.80 13.38
CA GLU A 398 2.58 16.94 12.85
C GLU A 398 3.59 16.52 11.79
N GLN A 399 4.20 15.35 11.93
CA GLN A 399 5.22 14.86 10.99
C GLN A 399 4.69 13.96 9.87
N GLN A 400 3.41 13.55 9.92
CA GLN A 400 2.78 12.68 8.90
C GLN A 400 2.88 13.23 7.47
N VAL A 401 2.98 14.55 7.33
CA VAL A 401 3.09 15.25 6.05
C VAL A 401 4.32 16.17 6.00
N SER A 402 5.33 15.89 6.81
CA SER A 402 6.61 16.62 6.80
C SER A 402 7.44 16.29 5.55
N ASP A 403 8.48 17.10 5.28
CA ASP A 403 9.41 16.78 4.21
C ASP A 403 10.44 15.74 4.69
N TRP A 404 10.10 14.46 4.53
CA TRP A 404 10.98 13.34 4.85
C TRP A 404 12.23 13.24 3.97
N SER A 405 12.41 14.14 2.99
CA SER A 405 13.67 14.25 2.22
C SER A 405 14.67 15.24 2.82
N CYS A 406 14.24 16.07 3.77
CA CYS A 406 15.13 16.99 4.46
C CYS A 406 16.14 16.23 5.31
N ARG A 407 17.41 16.67 5.26
CA ARG A 407 18.48 16.17 6.11
C ARG A 407 19.24 17.33 6.78
N PRO A 408 19.67 17.18 8.04
CA PRO A 408 19.40 16.03 8.92
C PRO A 408 17.91 15.90 9.27
N LEU A 409 17.47 14.69 9.64
CA LEU A 409 16.12 14.49 10.20
C LEU A 409 16.00 15.28 11.50
N SER A 410 14.87 15.96 11.72
CA SER A 410 14.68 16.70 12.96
C SER A 410 14.41 15.77 14.14
N PRO A 411 14.68 16.19 15.39
CA PRO A 411 14.32 15.40 16.57
C PRO A 411 12.84 14.98 16.59
N GLU A 412 11.94 15.87 16.16
CA GLU A 412 10.50 15.58 16.08
C GLU A 412 10.17 14.52 15.02
N GLN A 413 10.89 14.51 13.89
CA GLN A 413 10.76 13.45 12.88
C GLN A 413 11.25 12.11 13.41
N LEU A 414 12.39 12.09 14.13
CA LEU A 414 12.93 10.88 14.73
C LEU A 414 11.98 10.30 15.78
N GLU A 415 11.45 11.14 16.68
CA GLU A 415 10.50 10.73 17.71
C GLU A 415 9.19 10.22 17.10
N TYR A 416 8.60 10.96 16.17
CA TYR A 416 7.38 10.55 15.47
C TYR A 416 7.56 9.19 14.78
N ALA A 417 8.62 9.05 13.99
CA ALA A 417 8.94 7.83 13.26
C ALA A 417 9.15 6.63 14.22
N ALA A 418 9.83 6.87 15.34
CA ALA A 418 10.05 5.85 16.33
C ALA A 418 8.75 5.36 16.98
N ILE A 419 7.85 6.29 17.33
CA ILE A 419 6.55 5.96 17.93
C ILE A 419 5.70 5.13 16.95
N ASP A 420 5.62 5.52 15.67
CA ASP A 420 4.77 4.83 14.68
C ASP A 420 5.17 3.35 14.49
N ALA A 421 6.48 3.03 14.55
CA ALA A 421 6.94 1.64 14.56
C ALA A 421 6.79 0.96 15.93
N ALA A 422 7.04 1.65 17.06
CA ALA A 422 7.02 1.05 18.38
C ALA A 422 5.60 0.68 18.85
N ILE A 423 4.60 1.49 18.48
CA ILE A 423 3.24 1.36 19.00
C ILE A 423 2.50 0.14 18.43
N ALA A 424 2.76 -0.25 17.17
CA ALA A 424 2.03 -1.33 16.52
C ALA A 424 2.15 -2.70 17.22
N PRO A 425 3.35 -3.15 17.64
CA PRO A 425 3.50 -4.32 18.51
C PRO A 425 2.72 -4.21 19.84
N LEU A 426 2.79 -3.07 20.54
CA LEU A 426 2.06 -2.88 21.81
C LEU A 426 0.53 -2.96 21.61
N LEU A 427 0.02 -2.42 20.50
CA LEU A 427 -1.40 -2.53 20.15
C LEU A 427 -1.80 -3.97 19.84
N LEU A 428 -0.89 -4.77 19.27
CA LEU A 428 -1.12 -6.19 19.04
C LEU A 428 -1.31 -6.92 20.37
N GLU A 429 -0.41 -6.73 21.32
CA GLU A 429 -0.51 -7.32 22.66
C GLU A 429 -1.81 -6.91 23.36
N LYS A 430 -2.19 -5.63 23.28
CA LYS A 430 -3.46 -5.13 23.86
C LYS A 430 -4.72 -5.62 23.13
N SER A 431 -4.58 -6.17 21.93
CA SER A 431 -5.71 -6.65 21.10
C SER A 431 -5.90 -8.17 21.16
N LEU A 432 -4.94 -8.91 21.70
CA LEU A 432 -5.03 -10.35 21.97
C LEU A 432 -5.63 -10.57 23.36
#